data_AF-A0AAD9XBW3-F1
#
_entry.id   AF-A0AAD9XBW3-F1
#
_cell.length_a   1.000
_cell.length_b   1.000
_cell.length_c   1.000
_cell.angle_alpha   90.00
_cell.angle_beta   90.00
_cell.angle_gamma   90.00
#
_symmetry.space_group_name_H-M   'P 1'
#
loop_
_entity.id
_entity.type
_entity.pdbx_description
1 polymer ?
#
loop_
_entity_poly.entity_id
_entity_poly.type
_entity_poly.pdbx_seq_one_letter_code
_entity_poly.pdbx_strand_id
1 'polypeptide(L)'
;RTIKQQSLNDTILKERTHACQRYVAKLVYQVGIPFNVIDNDCFLRMVKAIGRFEPSFKPPSQWQLREPLLNEEFGTTKEALKKQELSWKVDGCSIMTDYELIAIEEVGPKNVVQVVTDNTFNNMAATKMLKTNMQSIFWSSCATHTINIMFEGIGNLPKFKNTLVEAKSFTIFIYAPPHNIGVSEDIYKEERH
;
A
#
# COMPACT_ATOMS: atom_id res chain seq x y z
N ARG A 1 -24.62 22.31 -45.70
CA ARG A 1 -23.73 23.06 -44.77
C ARG A 1 -23.13 22.15 -43.68
N THR A 2 -23.10 20.83 -43.85
CA THR A 2 -23.02 19.88 -42.72
C THR A 2 -21.67 19.16 -42.59
N ILE A 3 -21.01 18.84 -43.73
CA ILE A 3 -19.76 18.03 -43.74
C ILE A 3 -18.53 18.85 -43.28
N LYS A 4 -18.43 20.12 -43.69
CA LYS A 4 -17.30 20.99 -43.31
C LYS A 4 -17.27 21.34 -41.81
N GLN A 5 -18.44 21.49 -41.18
CA GLN A 5 -18.55 21.84 -39.76
C GLN A 5 -18.22 20.64 -38.85
N GLN A 6 -18.59 19.42 -39.26
CA GLN A 6 -18.19 18.19 -38.58
C GLN A 6 -16.67 17.98 -38.65
N SER A 7 -16.08 18.13 -39.84
CA SER A 7 -14.62 18.06 -40.04
C SER A 7 -13.84 19.09 -39.21
N LEU A 8 -14.36 20.30 -39.05
CA LEU A 8 -13.75 21.34 -38.20
C LEU A 8 -13.83 20.96 -36.72
N ASN A 9 -14.99 20.50 -36.26
CA ASN A 9 -15.19 20.08 -34.87
C ASN A 9 -14.30 18.90 -34.49
N ASP A 10 -14.14 17.92 -35.40
CA ASP A 10 -13.27 16.77 -35.19
C ASP A 10 -11.79 17.19 -35.09
N THR A 11 -11.39 18.19 -35.87
CA THR A 11 -10.02 18.72 -35.85
C THR A 11 -9.74 19.46 -34.54
N ILE A 12 -10.66 20.34 -34.13
CA ILE A 12 -10.58 21.06 -32.85
C ILE A 12 -10.59 20.09 -31.66
N LEU A 13 -11.42 19.04 -31.71
CA LEU A 13 -11.46 18.02 -30.67
C LEU A 13 -10.13 17.27 -30.58
N LYS A 14 -9.56 16.86 -31.72
CA LYS A 14 -8.23 16.20 -31.77
C LYS A 14 -7.13 17.09 -31.18
N GLU A 15 -7.11 18.37 -31.51
CA GLU A 15 -6.14 19.32 -30.96
C GLU A 15 -6.27 19.45 -29.44
N ARG A 16 -7.50 19.56 -28.92
CA ARG A 16 -7.76 19.62 -27.48
C ARG A 16 -7.37 18.32 -26.77
N THR A 17 -7.71 17.17 -27.34
CA THR A 17 -7.31 15.86 -26.81
C THR A 17 -5.80 15.74 -26.75
N HIS A 18 -5.10 16.11 -27.82
CA HIS A 18 -3.65 16.08 -27.87
C HIS A 18 -3.01 17.04 -26.84
N ALA A 19 -3.57 18.23 -26.64
CA ALA A 19 -3.12 19.16 -25.61
C ALA A 19 -3.25 18.55 -24.19
N CYS A 20 -4.40 17.95 -23.87
CA CYS A 20 -4.61 17.26 -22.59
C CYS A 20 -3.61 16.11 -22.38
N GLN A 21 -3.40 15.27 -23.40
CA GLN A 21 -2.44 14.18 -23.36
C GLN A 21 -1.01 14.68 -23.12
N ARG A 22 -0.62 15.81 -23.70
CA ARG A 22 0.69 16.42 -23.44
C ARG A 22 0.86 16.88 -21.99
N TYR A 23 -0.20 17.39 -21.34
CA TYR A 23 -0.12 17.75 -19.92
C TYR A 23 0.06 16.52 -19.02
N VAL A 24 -0.68 15.44 -19.31
CA VAL A 24 -0.51 14.16 -18.60
C VAL A 24 0.91 13.62 -18.77
N ALA A 25 1.42 13.59 -20.01
CA ALA A 25 2.78 13.12 -20.29
C ALA A 25 3.84 13.95 -19.54
N LYS A 26 3.71 15.28 -19.53
CA LYS A 26 4.63 16.15 -18.78
C LYS A 26 4.64 15.84 -17.29
N LEU A 27 3.46 15.67 -16.68
CA LEU A 27 3.36 15.32 -15.25
C LEU A 27 4.09 14.00 -14.97
N VAL A 28 3.82 12.98 -15.78
CA VAL A 28 4.42 11.64 -15.64
C VAL A 28 5.94 11.71 -15.72
N TYR A 29 6.48 12.42 -16.72
CA TYR A 29 7.94 12.52 -16.90
C TYR A 29 8.62 13.37 -15.84
N GLN A 30 8.01 14.47 -15.41
CA GLN A 30 8.62 15.40 -14.47
C GLN A 30 8.61 14.90 -13.02
N VAL A 31 7.53 14.23 -12.62
CA VAL A 31 7.36 13.72 -11.25
C VAL A 31 7.89 12.29 -11.11
N GLY A 32 8.24 11.63 -12.23
CA GLY A 32 8.74 10.27 -12.23
C GLY A 32 7.65 9.24 -11.89
N ILE A 33 6.42 9.46 -12.38
CA ILE A 33 5.31 8.54 -12.18
C ILE A 33 5.52 7.32 -13.11
N PRO A 34 5.44 6.07 -12.61
CA PRO A 34 5.48 4.88 -13.45
C PRO A 34 4.39 4.86 -14.53
N PHE A 35 4.70 4.41 -15.75
CA PHE A 35 3.74 4.46 -16.86
C PHE A 35 2.48 3.62 -16.63
N ASN A 36 2.58 2.52 -15.88
CA ASN A 36 1.43 1.67 -15.54
C ASN A 36 0.38 2.36 -14.66
N VAL A 37 0.66 3.54 -14.08
CA VAL A 37 -0.34 4.32 -13.33
C VAL A 37 -1.52 4.74 -14.22
N ILE A 38 -1.31 4.95 -15.52
CA ILE A 38 -2.38 5.38 -16.43
C ILE A 38 -3.44 4.28 -16.67
N ASP A 39 -3.06 3.02 -16.47
CA ASP A 39 -3.95 1.85 -16.61
C ASP A 39 -4.76 1.59 -15.33
N ASN A 40 -4.46 2.32 -14.24
CA ASN A 40 -5.18 2.17 -12.98
C ASN A 40 -6.58 2.80 -13.06
N ASP A 41 -7.57 2.06 -12.56
CA ASP A 41 -8.96 2.49 -12.48
C ASP A 41 -9.16 3.86 -11.80
N CYS A 42 -8.39 4.15 -10.75
CA CYS A 42 -8.45 5.43 -10.03
C CYS A 42 -7.97 6.59 -10.93
N PHE A 43 -6.94 6.37 -11.75
CA PHE A 43 -6.48 7.37 -12.71
C PHE A 43 -7.55 7.68 -13.76
N LEU A 44 -8.18 6.64 -14.32
CA LEU A 44 -9.27 6.81 -15.28
C LEU A 44 -10.48 7.52 -14.68
N ARG A 45 -10.84 7.20 -13.43
CA ARG A 45 -11.94 7.88 -12.71
C ARG A 45 -11.61 9.35 -12.44
N MET A 46 -10.38 9.65 -12.03
CA MET A 46 -9.90 11.02 -11.83
C MET A 46 -10.02 11.84 -13.12
N VAL A 47 -9.50 11.35 -14.25
CA VAL A 47 -9.55 12.06 -15.54
C VAL A 47 -11.00 12.28 -15.98
N LYS A 48 -11.87 11.28 -15.84
CA LYS A 48 -13.30 11.40 -16.15
C LYS A 48 -14.00 12.42 -15.25
N ALA A 49 -13.67 12.44 -13.95
CA ALA A 49 -14.23 13.39 -13.00
C ALA A 49 -13.82 14.82 -13.37
N ILE A 50 -12.52 15.07 -13.54
CA ILE A 50 -11.99 16.38 -13.95
C ILE A 50 -12.61 16.85 -15.27
N GLY A 51 -12.72 15.95 -16.26
CA GLY A 51 -13.31 16.27 -17.56
C GLY A 51 -14.80 16.63 -17.53
N ARG A 52 -15.52 16.33 -16.44
CA ARG A 52 -16.92 16.75 -16.23
C ARG A 52 -17.05 18.11 -15.57
N PHE A 53 -15.99 18.62 -14.92
CA PHE A 53 -16.01 19.93 -14.29
C PHE A 53 -15.73 21.05 -15.30
N GLU A 54 -16.32 22.22 -15.03
CA GLU A 54 -16.06 23.45 -15.78
C GLU A 54 -14.62 23.96 -15.56
N PRO A 55 -14.13 24.92 -16.38
CA PRO A 55 -12.76 25.47 -16.27
C PRO A 55 -12.39 26.08 -14.90
N SER A 56 -13.36 26.21 -13.99
CA SER A 56 -13.21 26.70 -12.62
C SER A 56 -12.68 25.66 -11.63
N PHE A 57 -12.53 24.39 -12.03
CA PHE A 57 -11.95 23.36 -11.16
C PHE A 57 -10.55 23.74 -10.69
N LYS A 58 -10.37 23.79 -9.37
CA LYS A 58 -9.05 23.95 -8.74
C LYS A 58 -8.62 22.61 -8.17
N PRO A 59 -7.40 22.13 -8.49
CA PRO A 59 -6.86 20.95 -7.84
C PRO A 59 -6.73 21.18 -6.33
N PRO A 60 -6.82 20.12 -5.51
CA PRO A 60 -6.68 20.24 -4.08
C PRO A 60 -5.29 20.77 -3.69
N SER A 61 -5.23 21.54 -2.61
CA SER A 61 -3.94 21.95 -2.03
C SER A 61 -3.22 20.79 -1.36
N GLN A 62 -1.92 20.94 -1.12
CA GLN A 62 -1.13 19.93 -0.42
C GLN A 62 -1.69 19.60 0.96
N TRP A 63 -2.17 20.62 1.71
CA TRP A 63 -2.81 20.39 3.01
C TRP A 63 -4.10 19.58 2.85
N GLN A 64 -4.93 19.92 1.86
CA GLN A 64 -6.18 19.20 1.60
C GLN A 64 -5.94 17.71 1.25
N LEU A 65 -4.91 17.42 0.46
CA LEU A 65 -4.52 16.05 0.14
C LEU A 65 -3.97 15.31 1.35
N ARG A 66 -3.15 15.98 2.18
CA ARG A 66 -2.46 15.35 3.31
C ARG A 66 -3.41 14.99 4.45
N GLU A 67 -4.47 15.77 4.66
CA GLU A 67 -5.28 15.66 5.88
C GLU A 67 -6.75 15.39 5.60
N PRO A 68 -7.60 16.35 5.17
CA PRO A 68 -9.04 16.11 5.08
C PRO A 68 -9.40 15.02 4.05
N LEU A 69 -8.86 15.07 2.83
CA LEU A 69 -9.17 14.07 1.79
C LEU A 69 -8.61 12.69 2.15
N LEU A 70 -7.42 12.64 2.76
CA LEU A 70 -6.85 11.38 3.24
C LEU A 70 -7.73 10.76 4.34
N ASN A 71 -8.22 11.58 5.28
CA ASN A 71 -9.09 11.14 6.35
C ASN A 71 -10.46 10.66 5.82
N GLU A 72 -11.00 11.31 4.78
CA GLU A 72 -12.24 10.88 4.10
C GLU A 72 -12.07 9.52 3.40
N GLU A 73 -10.99 9.34 2.63
CA GLU A 73 -10.68 8.06 1.98
C GLU A 73 -10.38 6.95 3.00
N PHE A 74 -9.68 7.29 4.09
CA PHE A 74 -9.44 6.37 5.21
C PHE A 74 -10.76 5.96 5.89
N GLY A 75 -11.66 6.93 6.13
CA GLY A 75 -12.98 6.67 6.68
C GLY A 75 -13.81 5.73 5.79
N THR A 76 -13.85 6.00 4.50
CA THR A 76 -14.53 5.17 3.49
C THR A 76 -13.98 3.75 3.48
N THR A 77 -12.65 3.61 3.49
CA THR A 77 -11.97 2.31 3.54
C THR A 77 -12.32 1.57 4.83
N LYS A 78 -12.26 2.25 5.97
CA LYS A 78 -12.63 1.68 7.28
C LYS A 78 -14.07 1.20 7.30
N GLU A 79 -15.00 1.95 6.71
CA GLU A 79 -16.40 1.55 6.60
C GLU A 79 -16.62 0.33 5.71
N ALA A 80 -15.90 0.24 4.59
CA ALA A 80 -15.92 -0.95 3.75
C ALA A 80 -15.41 -2.19 4.51
N LEU A 81 -14.36 -2.01 5.35
CA LEU A 81 -13.78 -3.06 6.18
C LEU A 81 -14.70 -3.51 7.33
N LYS A 82 -15.60 -2.66 7.86
CA LYS A 82 -16.52 -3.05 8.96
C LYS A 82 -17.33 -4.30 8.67
N LYS A 83 -17.68 -4.56 7.39
CA LYS A 83 -18.39 -5.79 6.99
C LYS A 83 -17.53 -7.03 7.23
N GLN A 84 -16.24 -6.94 6.95
CA GLN A 84 -15.27 -8.00 7.23
C GLN A 84 -14.98 -8.09 8.74
N GLU A 85 -14.84 -6.97 9.45
CA GLU A 85 -14.69 -6.98 10.91
C GLU A 85 -15.88 -7.65 11.63
N LEU A 86 -17.09 -7.53 11.10
CA LEU A 86 -18.27 -8.20 11.62
C LEU A 86 -18.21 -9.72 11.41
N SER A 87 -17.75 -10.20 10.25
CA SER A 87 -17.55 -11.65 10.04
C SER A 87 -16.42 -12.18 10.94
N TRP A 88 -15.36 -11.41 11.15
CA TRP A 88 -14.26 -11.78 12.05
C TRP A 88 -14.71 -11.96 13.51
N LYS A 89 -15.70 -11.19 13.97
CA LYS A 89 -16.26 -11.36 15.33
C LYS A 89 -17.05 -12.65 15.50
N VAL A 90 -17.57 -13.20 14.40
CA VAL A 90 -18.37 -14.44 14.40
C VAL A 90 -17.46 -15.64 14.16
N ASP A 91 -16.60 -15.57 13.15
CA ASP A 91 -15.79 -16.68 12.67
C ASP A 91 -14.40 -16.73 13.31
N GLY A 92 -13.89 -15.61 13.83
CA GLY A 92 -12.56 -15.48 14.43
C GLY A 92 -11.40 -15.35 13.43
N CYS A 93 -11.68 -15.37 12.12
CA CYS A 93 -10.67 -15.21 11.08
C CYS A 93 -10.29 -13.73 10.89
N SER A 94 -9.06 -13.46 10.45
CA SER A 94 -8.65 -12.17 9.86
C SER A 94 -8.36 -12.39 8.37
N ILE A 95 -8.21 -11.32 7.55
CA ILE A 95 -7.84 -11.47 6.12
C ILE A 95 -6.61 -12.37 5.90
N MET A 96 -5.65 -12.33 6.82
CA MET A 96 -4.44 -13.17 6.76
C MET A 96 -4.78 -14.65 7.00
N THR A 97 -5.69 -14.92 7.93
CA THR A 97 -6.25 -16.24 8.21
C THR A 97 -7.11 -16.76 7.04
N ASP A 98 -7.88 -15.88 6.40
CA ASP A 98 -8.73 -16.23 5.26
C ASP A 98 -7.87 -16.70 4.08
N TYR A 99 -6.75 -16.02 3.79
CA TYR A 99 -5.82 -16.44 2.74
C TYR A 99 -5.21 -17.82 3.02
N GLU A 100 -4.83 -18.09 4.28
CA GLU A 100 -4.30 -19.39 4.70
C GLU A 100 -5.36 -20.50 4.53
N LEU A 101 -6.62 -20.24 4.90
CA LEU A 101 -7.72 -21.19 4.73
C LEU A 101 -8.05 -21.45 3.26
N ILE A 102 -8.13 -20.39 2.44
CA ILE A 102 -8.36 -20.49 0.99
C ILE A 102 -7.25 -21.34 0.35
N ALA A 103 -5.99 -21.09 0.70
CA ALA A 103 -4.86 -21.87 0.17
C ALA A 103 -4.95 -23.36 0.54
N ILE A 104 -5.39 -23.69 1.76
CA ILE A 104 -5.58 -25.08 2.19
C ILE A 104 -6.75 -25.75 1.45
N GLU A 105 -7.85 -25.01 1.22
CA GLU A 105 -8.99 -25.52 0.45
C GLU A 105 -8.63 -25.77 -1.02
N GLU A 106 -7.87 -24.87 -1.65
CA GLU A 106 -7.38 -25.03 -3.03
C GLU A 106 -6.47 -26.24 -3.20
N VAL A 107 -5.53 -26.43 -2.27
CA VAL A 107 -4.60 -27.58 -2.28
C VAL A 107 -5.31 -28.88 -1.86
N GLY A 108 -6.41 -28.75 -1.13
CA GLY A 108 -7.13 -29.85 -0.52
C GLY A 108 -6.55 -30.17 0.87
N PRO A 109 -7.35 -30.13 1.96
CA PRO A 109 -6.86 -30.32 3.33
C PRO A 109 -6.10 -31.63 3.58
N LYS A 110 -6.40 -32.67 2.80
CA LYS A 110 -5.73 -33.99 2.89
C LYS A 110 -4.28 -33.98 2.37
N ASN A 111 -3.93 -32.98 1.58
CA ASN A 111 -2.61 -32.84 0.95
C ASN A 111 -1.70 -31.87 1.73
N VAL A 112 -2.19 -31.27 2.82
CA VAL A 112 -1.44 -30.33 3.64
C VAL A 112 -1.07 -31.01 4.96
N VAL A 113 0.22 -31.03 5.28
CA VAL A 113 0.74 -31.62 6.53
C VAL A 113 1.11 -30.54 7.55
N GLN A 114 1.62 -29.40 7.08
CA GLN A 114 2.10 -28.33 7.94
C GLN A 114 1.89 -26.95 7.31
N VAL A 115 1.50 -25.99 8.13
CA VAL A 115 1.45 -24.56 7.83
C VAL A 115 2.52 -23.85 8.65
N VAL A 116 3.34 -23.04 8.00
CA VAL A 116 4.42 -22.27 8.64
C VAL A 116 4.19 -20.78 8.39
N THR A 117 3.75 -20.04 9.40
CA THR A 117 3.45 -18.60 9.28
C THR A 117 4.13 -17.82 10.41
N ASP A 118 4.31 -16.51 10.28
CA ASP A 118 4.97 -15.73 11.34
C ASP A 118 4.12 -15.69 12.63
N ASN A 119 4.73 -15.38 13.78
CA ASN A 119 4.06 -15.40 15.08
C ASN A 119 3.32 -14.08 15.39
N THR A 120 2.89 -13.33 14.38
CA THR A 120 2.12 -12.10 14.61
C THR A 120 0.76 -12.41 15.22
N PHE A 121 0.17 -11.45 15.95
CA PHE A 121 -1.08 -11.64 16.71
C PHE A 121 -2.23 -12.19 15.85
N ASN A 122 -2.31 -11.77 14.59
CA ASN A 122 -3.34 -12.20 13.63
C ASN A 122 -3.18 -13.69 13.24
N ASN A 123 -1.94 -14.19 13.21
CA ASN A 123 -1.64 -15.58 12.89
C ASN A 123 -1.87 -16.52 14.06
N MET A 124 -1.79 -16.03 15.32
CA MET A 124 -2.17 -16.84 16.47
C MET A 124 -3.66 -17.20 16.49
N ALA A 125 -4.53 -16.30 16.00
CA ALA A 125 -5.96 -16.58 15.83
C ALA A 125 -6.17 -17.68 14.76
N ALA A 126 -5.46 -17.58 13.63
CA ALA A 126 -5.44 -18.60 12.59
C ALA A 126 -4.99 -19.97 13.13
N THR A 127 -3.91 -20.01 13.92
CA THR A 127 -3.43 -21.23 14.57
C THR A 127 -4.48 -21.88 15.46
N LYS A 128 -5.25 -21.08 16.20
CA LYS A 128 -6.32 -21.60 17.07
C LYS A 128 -7.44 -22.22 16.25
N MET A 129 -7.80 -21.62 15.12
CA MET A 129 -8.82 -22.14 14.22
C MET A 129 -8.35 -23.40 13.49
N LEU A 130 -7.13 -23.43 12.97
CA LEU A 130 -6.53 -24.62 12.34
C LEU A 130 -6.51 -25.81 13.30
N LYS A 131 -6.14 -25.58 14.57
CA LYS A 131 -6.19 -26.62 15.62
C LYS A 131 -7.59 -27.13 15.92
N THR A 132 -8.62 -26.30 15.75
CA THR A 132 -10.01 -26.65 16.09
C THR A 132 -10.70 -27.38 14.93
N ASN A 133 -10.53 -26.88 13.71
CA ASN A 133 -11.26 -27.34 12.53
C ASN A 133 -10.47 -28.33 11.67
N MET A 134 -9.14 -28.36 11.78
CA MET A 134 -8.24 -29.14 10.92
C MET A 134 -7.16 -29.84 11.75
N GLN A 135 -7.59 -30.76 12.64
CA GLN A 135 -6.70 -31.46 13.59
C GLN A 135 -5.55 -32.25 12.96
N SER A 136 -5.61 -32.56 11.66
CA SER A 136 -4.56 -33.28 10.93
C SER A 136 -3.40 -32.40 10.45
N ILE A 137 -3.54 -31.07 10.51
CA ILE A 137 -2.55 -30.13 9.97
C ILE A 137 -1.79 -29.48 11.13
N PHE A 138 -0.46 -29.58 11.11
CA PHE A 138 0.39 -28.96 12.11
C PHE A 138 0.66 -27.49 11.78
N TRP A 139 0.71 -26.63 12.80
CA TRP A 139 1.16 -25.25 12.64
C TRP A 139 2.43 -25.00 13.43
N SER A 140 3.37 -24.25 12.84
CA SER A 140 4.59 -23.79 13.52
C SER A 140 4.95 -22.37 13.10
N SER A 141 5.56 -21.59 14.00
CA SER A 141 6.05 -20.25 13.67
C SER A 141 7.20 -20.30 12.65
N CYS A 142 7.25 -19.33 11.75
CA CYS A 142 8.33 -19.17 10.79
C CYS A 142 9.68 -18.94 11.48
N ALA A 143 10.70 -19.73 11.10
CA ALA A 143 12.06 -19.61 11.61
C ALA A 143 12.67 -18.23 11.33
N THR A 144 12.31 -17.60 10.22
CA THR A 144 12.79 -16.25 9.86
C THR A 144 12.39 -15.21 10.89
N HIS A 145 11.18 -15.30 11.47
CA HIS A 145 10.73 -14.38 12.52
C HIS A 145 11.58 -14.54 13.78
N THR A 146 11.84 -15.79 14.18
CA THR A 146 12.72 -16.10 15.31
C THR A 146 14.14 -15.58 15.10
N ILE A 147 14.70 -15.78 13.90
CA ILE A 147 16.04 -15.27 13.54
C ILE A 147 16.07 -13.74 13.57
N ASN A 148 15.03 -13.08 13.07
CA ASN A 148 14.95 -11.62 13.09
C ASN A 148 14.92 -11.06 14.52
N ILE A 149 14.15 -11.67 15.41
CA ILE A 149 14.12 -11.29 16.84
C ILE A 149 15.48 -11.54 17.50
N MET A 150 16.15 -12.65 17.18
CA MET A 150 17.51 -12.91 17.68
C MET A 150 18.48 -11.80 17.23
N PHE A 151 18.42 -11.39 15.96
CA PHE A 151 19.26 -10.31 15.44
C PHE A 151 18.92 -8.95 16.03
N GLU A 152 17.65 -8.67 16.30
CA GLU A 152 17.22 -7.46 17.00
C GLU A 152 17.80 -7.42 18.42
N GLY A 153 17.73 -8.54 19.15
CA GLY A 153 18.34 -8.70 20.46
C GLY A 153 19.87 -8.48 20.43
N ILE A 154 20.57 -9.06 19.45
CA ILE A 154 22.01 -8.86 19.26
C ILE A 154 22.33 -7.39 18.91
N GLY A 155 21.55 -6.78 18.02
CA GLY A 155 21.71 -5.38 17.62
C GLY A 155 21.51 -4.39 18.77
N ASN A 156 20.68 -4.75 19.75
CA ASN A 156 20.43 -3.96 20.96
C ASN A 156 21.51 -4.11 22.04
N LEU A 157 22.47 -5.03 21.90
CA LEU A 157 23.58 -5.15 22.84
C LEU A 157 24.44 -3.87 22.81
N PRO A 158 24.92 -3.36 23.96
CA PRO A 158 25.69 -2.12 24.04
C PRO A 158 26.91 -2.09 23.11
N LYS A 159 27.52 -3.26 22.88
CA LYS A 159 28.67 -3.44 21.99
C LYS A 159 28.37 -3.15 20.51
N PHE A 160 27.14 -3.44 20.06
CA PHE A 160 26.76 -3.35 18.64
C PHE A 160 25.80 -2.19 18.35
N LYS A 161 25.14 -1.65 19.37
CA LYS A 161 24.12 -0.60 19.23
C LYS A 161 24.63 0.63 18.46
N ASN A 162 25.79 1.16 18.85
CA ASN A 162 26.35 2.37 18.21
C ASN A 162 26.76 2.13 16.75
N THR A 163 27.43 1.02 16.48
CA THR A 163 27.82 0.62 15.12
C THR A 163 26.60 0.39 14.23
N LEU A 164 25.52 -0.18 14.78
CA LEU A 164 24.28 -0.41 14.04
C LEU A 164 23.57 0.91 13.71
N VAL A 165 23.57 1.89 14.62
CA VAL A 165 23.03 3.24 14.38
C VAL A 165 23.81 3.92 13.25
N GLU A 166 25.14 3.93 13.31
CA GLU A 166 25.97 4.52 12.26
C GLU A 166 25.78 3.85 10.89
N ALA A 167 25.68 2.52 10.86
CA ALA A 167 25.43 1.77 9.63
C ALA A 167 24.03 2.08 9.05
N LYS A 168 23.01 2.26 9.89
CA LYS A 168 21.68 2.72 9.46
C LYS A 168 21.75 4.13 8.89
N SER A 169 22.45 5.06 9.53
CA SER A 169 22.65 6.43 9.03
C SER A 169 23.31 6.44 7.66
N PHE A 170 24.36 5.63 7.47
CA PHE A 170 25.05 5.49 6.20
C PHE A 170 24.17 4.88 5.10
N THR A 171 23.40 3.84 5.43
CA THR A 171 22.46 3.22 4.49
C THR A 171 21.36 4.19 4.07
N ILE A 172 20.81 4.97 5.01
CA ILE A 172 19.84 6.03 4.71
C ILE A 172 20.48 7.08 3.81
N PHE A 173 21.72 7.50 4.06
CA PHE A 173 22.42 8.45 3.19
C PHE A 173 22.56 7.94 1.74
N ILE A 174 22.88 6.66 1.56
CA ILE A 174 23.03 6.06 0.22
C ILE A 174 21.68 5.90 -0.49
N TYR A 175 20.63 5.49 0.23
CA TYR A 175 19.37 5.06 -0.38
C TYR A 175 18.20 6.06 -0.23
N ALA A 176 18.36 7.16 0.51
CA ALA A 176 17.33 8.18 0.64
C ALA A 176 17.25 9.05 -0.62
N PRO A 177 16.05 9.30 -1.18
CA PRO A 177 15.87 10.23 -2.28
C PRO A 177 16.32 11.65 -1.88
N PRO A 178 16.89 12.46 -2.81
CA PRO A 178 17.50 13.76 -2.52
C PRO A 178 16.56 14.83 -1.93
N HIS A 179 15.25 14.57 -1.79
CA HIS A 179 14.28 15.48 -1.19
C HIS A 179 14.02 15.29 0.32
N ASN A 180 14.53 14.23 0.96
CA ASN A 180 14.21 13.91 2.37
C ASN A 180 15.39 14.07 3.35
N ILE A 181 16.51 14.65 2.92
CA ILE A 181 17.73 14.80 3.76
C ILE A 181 17.44 15.63 5.02
N GLY A 182 16.57 16.65 4.93
CA GLY A 182 16.20 17.50 6.07
C GLY A 182 15.30 16.83 7.11
N VAL A 183 14.52 15.80 6.75
CA VAL A 183 13.63 15.10 7.71
C VAL A 183 14.42 14.10 8.56
N SER A 184 15.56 13.61 8.04
CA SER A 184 16.41 12.68 8.78
C SER A 184 17.02 13.32 10.04
N GLU A 185 17.41 14.60 9.98
CA GLU A 185 18.00 15.33 11.13
C GLU A 185 17.01 15.54 12.29
N ASP A 186 15.71 15.66 12.00
CA ASP A 186 14.68 15.86 13.03
C ASP A 186 14.35 14.55 13.78
N ILE A 187 14.38 13.40 13.10
CA ILE A 187 14.20 12.07 13.73
C ILE A 187 15.36 11.78 14.71
N TYR A 188 16.58 12.24 14.42
CA TYR A 188 17.73 12.06 15.33
C TYR A 188 17.63 12.85 16.65
N LYS A 189 16.75 13.85 16.75
CA LYS A 189 16.56 14.63 17.99
C LYS A 189 15.54 13.99 18.93
N GLU A 190 14.56 13.24 18.41
CA GLU A 190 13.53 12.58 19.24
C GLU A 190 14.01 11.29 19.91
N GLU A 191 14.96 10.55 19.31
CA GLU A 191 15.48 9.30 19.89
C GLU A 191 16.57 9.51 20.98
N ARG A 192 16.91 10.76 21.32
CA ARG A 192 17.95 11.10 22.30
C ARG A 192 17.43 11.54 23.68
N HIS A 193 16.16 11.31 23.97
CA HIS A 193 15.55 11.47 25.30
C HIS A 193 15.02 10.16 25.88
#